data_AF-A0A3D0D1Q9-F1
#
_entry.id   AF-A0A3D0D1Q9-F1
#
_cell.length_a   1.000
_cell.length_b   1.000
_cell.length_c   1.000
_cell.angle_alpha   90.00
_cell.angle_beta   90.00
_cell.angle_gamma   90.00
#
_symmetry.space_group_name_H-M   'P 1'
#
loop_
_entity.id
_entity.type
_entity.pdbx_description
1 polymer ?
#
loop_
_entity_poly.entity_id
_entity_poly.type
_entity_poly.pdbx_seq_one_letter_code
_entity_poly.pdbx_strand_id
1 'polypeptide(L)'
;MCESSPTIIYLSQGIRPLAHLDKDGRRRQILDAARDAIAEKGLAHVTVGDVARRAGLSAGALYRYFGGKDELFSHVLGEEVSFTQQTADRRRREILDAALRLFSEKGFRETTMAALAQAVGLSEAALYRYFPGKDDIFTALVQERTSALSLVGDFAAGQADTVDVEAELRRVALSVIEAFSEHPDVMRLIFTEGLKYQPTAAICYEQLFAPSAEALQTYLDRLVGQGVLAPVDTGIAARGFLGMFAFFMLVSQLFLGQVGQPSLFQQESIATELVRVFLDGARPREVSTGNLS
;
A
#
# COMPACT_ATOMS: atom_id res chain seq x y z
N MET A 1 -49.44 29.68 0.32
CA MET A 1 -48.12 30.32 0.48
C MET A 1 -47.41 29.64 1.63
N CYS A 2 -46.25 29.04 1.33
CA CYS A 2 -45.18 28.53 2.19
C CYS A 2 -45.51 27.61 3.39
N GLU A 3 -45.43 26.30 3.11
CA GLU A 3 -44.89 25.30 4.01
C GLU A 3 -43.34 25.29 3.98
N SER A 4 -42.76 24.68 5.02
CA SER A 4 -41.48 23.97 5.09
C SER A 4 -40.19 24.70 5.54
N SER A 5 -39.85 24.40 6.81
CA SER A 5 -38.56 23.82 7.25
C SER A 5 -37.33 24.72 7.48
N PRO A 6 -36.36 24.28 8.32
CA PRO A 6 -36.07 24.93 9.59
C PRO A 6 -34.72 25.66 9.60
N THR A 7 -34.67 26.78 10.33
CA THR A 7 -33.39 27.34 10.75
C THR A 7 -32.82 26.46 11.85
N ILE A 8 -31.75 25.73 11.53
CA ILE A 8 -30.84 25.12 12.51
C ILE A 8 -30.29 26.27 13.35
N ILE A 9 -30.86 26.45 14.53
CA ILE A 9 -30.27 27.29 15.57
C ILE A 9 -29.04 26.53 16.04
N TYR A 10 -27.85 27.06 15.74
CA TYR A 10 -26.64 26.75 16.49
C TYR A 10 -26.94 27.04 17.95
N LEU A 11 -27.27 26.00 18.72
CA LEU A 11 -27.20 26.09 20.16
C LEU A 11 -25.73 26.28 20.51
N SER A 12 -25.40 27.53 20.82
CA SER A 12 -24.33 27.90 21.74
C SER A 12 -24.45 27.03 22.99
N GLN A 13 -23.81 25.87 22.98
CA GLN A 13 -23.63 25.06 24.18
C GLN A 13 -22.61 25.79 25.03
N GLY A 14 -23.16 26.55 25.97
CA GLY A 14 -22.43 27.22 27.02
C GLY A 14 -21.52 26.25 27.78
N ILE A 15 -20.43 26.82 28.27
CA ILE A 15 -19.51 26.24 29.24
C ILE A 15 -20.33 25.56 30.36
N ARG A 16 -20.29 24.22 30.44
CA ARG A 16 -20.93 23.46 31.52
C ARG A 16 -20.22 23.72 32.86
N PRO A 17 -20.94 24.02 33.96
CA PRO A 17 -20.33 24.18 35.28
C PRO A 17 -19.81 22.86 35.88
N LEU A 18 -18.49 22.81 35.97
CA LEU A 18 -17.57 22.23 36.97
C LEU A 18 -18.15 21.67 38.30
N ALA A 19 -18.75 20.48 38.31
CA ALA A 19 -18.78 19.62 39.50
C ALA A 19 -18.91 18.15 39.06
N HIS A 20 -17.90 17.32 39.35
CA HIS A 20 -17.83 15.87 39.06
C HIS A 20 -17.43 15.43 37.64
N LEU A 21 -16.39 16.03 37.03
CA LEU A 21 -15.62 15.29 36.04
C LEU A 21 -14.64 14.37 36.77
N ASP A 22 -14.62 13.10 36.41
CA ASP A 22 -13.54 12.19 36.77
C ASP A 22 -12.23 12.64 36.12
N LYS A 23 -11.12 12.02 36.54
CA LYS A 23 -9.78 12.41 36.08
C LYS A 23 -9.66 12.34 34.55
N ASP A 24 -10.34 11.39 33.91
CA ASP A 24 -10.30 11.14 32.47
C ASP A 24 -11.17 12.11 31.66
N GLY A 25 -12.36 12.46 32.16
CA GLY A 25 -13.20 13.52 31.61
C GLY A 25 -12.51 14.89 31.67
N ARG A 26 -11.75 15.14 32.74
CA ARG A 26 -10.95 16.35 32.86
C ARG A 26 -9.75 16.36 31.90
N ARG A 27 -9.09 15.22 31.73
CA ARG A 27 -8.00 15.06 30.76
C ARG A 27 -8.47 15.34 29.33
N ARG A 28 -9.65 14.83 28.96
CA ARG A 28 -10.28 15.10 27.65
C ARG A 28 -10.60 16.58 27.42
N GLN A 29 -11.21 17.25 28.40
CA GLN A 29 -11.51 18.69 28.31
C GLN A 29 -10.25 19.53 28.03
N ILE A 30 -9.13 19.16 28.64
CA ILE A 30 -7.85 19.83 28.43
C ILE A 30 -7.32 19.62 27.00
N LEU A 31 -7.45 18.41 26.46
CA LEU A 31 -7.04 18.11 25.08
C LEU A 31 -7.88 18.88 24.06
N ASP A 32 -9.20 18.97 24.27
CA ASP A 32 -10.09 19.76 23.40
C ASP A 32 -9.69 21.25 23.40
N ALA A 33 -9.46 21.82 24.58
CA ALA A 33 -9.00 23.21 24.72
C ALA A 33 -7.62 23.44 24.09
N ALA A 34 -6.76 22.44 24.08
CA ALA A 34 -5.44 22.50 23.45
C ALA A 34 -5.54 22.49 21.93
N ARG A 35 -6.39 21.62 21.34
CA ARG A 35 -6.66 21.60 19.89
C ARG A 35 -7.22 22.94 19.42
N ASP A 36 -8.19 23.49 20.14
CA ASP A 36 -8.77 24.80 19.81
C ASP A 36 -7.74 25.94 19.91
N ALA A 37 -6.81 25.87 20.86
CA ALA A 37 -5.73 26.84 20.99
C ALA A 37 -4.71 26.74 19.85
N ILE A 38 -4.40 25.53 19.37
CA ILE A 38 -3.50 25.31 18.24
C ILE A 38 -4.16 25.74 16.92
N ALA A 39 -5.43 25.40 16.72
CA ALA A 39 -6.17 25.78 15.51
C ALA A 39 -6.24 27.30 15.32
N GLU A 40 -6.31 28.07 16.42
CA GLU A 40 -6.36 29.53 16.38
C GLU A 40 -4.98 30.19 16.25
N LYS A 41 -3.98 29.74 17.02
CA LYS A 41 -2.68 30.42 17.12
C LYS A 41 -1.57 29.79 16.28
N GLY A 42 -1.81 28.60 15.77
CA GLY A 42 -0.79 27.77 15.14
C GLY A 42 0.15 27.12 16.16
N LEU A 43 0.69 25.96 15.78
CA LEU A 43 1.50 25.12 16.65
C LEU A 43 2.80 25.79 17.13
N ALA A 44 3.39 26.65 16.29
CA ALA A 44 4.65 27.34 16.62
C ALA A 44 4.49 28.41 17.72
N HIS A 45 3.26 28.83 18.03
CA HIS A 45 2.99 29.98 18.89
C HIS A 45 2.07 29.68 20.07
N VAL A 46 1.46 28.49 20.12
CA VAL A 46 0.63 28.08 21.25
C VAL A 46 1.48 27.85 22.51
N THR A 47 1.00 28.27 23.68
CA THR A 47 1.67 28.02 24.96
C THR A 47 0.78 27.20 25.90
N VAL A 48 1.38 26.53 26.88
CA VAL A 48 0.63 25.83 27.96
C VAL A 48 -0.29 26.80 28.72
N GLY A 49 0.10 28.08 28.83
CA GLY A 49 -0.73 29.12 29.43
C GLY A 49 -1.99 29.44 28.61
N ASP A 50 -1.91 29.36 27.28
CA ASP A 50 -3.08 29.53 26.41
C ASP A 50 -4.06 28.37 26.57
N VAL A 51 -3.55 27.14 26.62
CA VAL A 51 -4.35 25.94 26.88
C VAL A 51 -5.01 26.01 28.26
N ALA A 52 -4.28 26.43 29.29
CA ALA A 52 -4.79 26.56 30.66
C ALA A 52 -5.95 27.54 30.73
N ARG A 53 -5.75 28.73 30.13
CA ARG A 53 -6.74 29.80 30.10
C ARG A 53 -8.02 29.33 29.41
N ARG A 54 -7.89 28.62 28.29
CA ARG A 54 -9.02 28.09 27.51
C ARG A 54 -9.73 26.93 28.21
N ALA A 55 -9.00 26.07 28.93
CA ALA A 55 -9.57 25.00 29.75
C ALA A 55 -10.20 25.49 31.07
N GLY A 56 -10.09 26.79 31.40
CA GLY A 56 -10.54 27.36 32.68
C GLY A 56 -9.71 26.88 33.87
N LEU A 57 -8.42 26.58 33.66
CA LEU A 57 -7.50 26.05 34.66
C LEU A 57 -6.29 26.96 34.86
N SER A 58 -5.63 26.83 36.01
CA SER A 58 -4.28 27.39 36.18
C SER A 58 -3.25 26.53 35.45
N ALA A 59 -2.16 27.16 34.98
CA ALA A 59 -1.08 26.42 34.33
C ALA A 59 -0.47 25.33 35.23
N GLY A 60 -0.41 25.55 36.54
CA GLY A 60 0.02 24.54 37.52
C GLY A 60 -0.96 23.38 37.67
N ALA A 61 -2.27 23.59 37.46
CA ALA A 61 -3.27 22.53 37.54
C ALA A 61 -3.21 21.57 36.35
N LEU A 62 -2.77 22.03 35.17
CA LEU A 62 -2.57 21.20 33.97
C LEU A 62 -1.53 20.09 34.21
N TYR A 63 -0.43 20.41 34.90
CA TYR A 63 0.65 19.47 35.18
C TYR A 63 0.25 18.30 36.09
N ARG A 64 -0.92 18.36 36.73
CA ARG A 64 -1.47 17.23 37.52
C ARG A 64 -2.17 16.17 36.65
N TYR A 65 -2.51 16.53 35.41
CA TYR A 65 -3.19 15.65 34.44
C TYR A 65 -2.24 15.16 33.34
N PHE A 66 -1.16 15.91 33.09
CA PHE A 66 -0.10 15.58 32.14
C PHE A 66 1.24 15.86 32.81
N GLY A 67 2.16 14.89 32.81
CA GLY A 67 3.48 14.95 33.44
C GLY A 67 4.43 16.02 32.87
N GLY A 68 3.97 16.84 31.93
CA GLY A 68 4.72 17.95 31.35
C GLY A 68 4.02 18.57 30.15
N LYS A 69 4.57 19.69 29.67
CA LYS A 69 4.14 20.31 28.41
C LYS A 69 4.32 19.33 27.25
N ASP A 70 5.39 18.52 27.31
CA ASP A 70 5.76 17.60 26.26
C ASP A 70 4.76 16.43 26.17
N GLU A 71 4.21 15.94 27.29
CA GLU A 71 3.15 14.93 27.29
C GLU A 71 1.82 15.51 26.75
N LEU A 72 1.45 16.72 27.18
CA LEU A 72 0.24 17.40 26.70
C LEU A 72 0.32 17.63 25.19
N PHE A 73 1.41 18.24 24.72
CA PHE A 73 1.60 18.48 23.30
C PHE A 73 1.78 17.18 22.53
N SER A 74 2.45 16.14 23.06
CA SER A 74 2.54 14.84 22.37
C SER A 74 1.18 14.18 22.18
N HIS A 75 0.24 14.30 23.12
CA HIS A 75 -1.12 13.78 22.95
C HIS A 75 -1.92 14.56 21.91
N VAL A 76 -1.80 15.89 21.91
CA VAL A 76 -2.52 16.76 20.97
C VAL A 76 -1.92 16.67 19.57
N LEU A 77 -0.59 16.65 19.47
CA LEU A 77 0.18 16.44 18.25
C LEU A 77 0.01 15.04 17.71
N GLY A 78 -0.06 14.02 18.56
CA GLY A 78 -0.31 12.65 18.13
C GLY A 78 -1.61 12.54 17.32
N GLU A 79 -2.66 13.28 17.72
CA GLU A 79 -3.93 13.33 17.00
C GLU A 79 -3.93 14.34 15.83
N GLU A 80 -3.33 15.53 15.96
CA GLU A 80 -3.28 16.53 14.87
C GLU A 80 -2.32 16.15 13.73
N VAL A 81 -1.17 15.58 14.05
CA VAL A 81 -0.23 15.00 13.07
C VAL A 81 -0.88 13.78 12.42
N SER A 82 -1.56 12.92 13.19
CA SER A 82 -2.32 11.80 12.63
C SER A 82 -3.45 12.27 11.71
N PHE A 83 -4.20 13.31 12.06
CA PHE A 83 -5.25 13.88 11.22
C PHE A 83 -4.69 14.51 9.94
N THR A 84 -3.56 15.22 10.03
CA THR A 84 -2.90 15.84 8.87
C THR A 84 -2.30 14.79 7.94
N GLN A 85 -1.64 13.77 8.49
CA GLN A 85 -1.11 12.62 7.75
C GLN A 85 -2.25 11.82 7.11
N GLN A 86 -3.29 11.48 7.86
CA GLN A 86 -4.46 10.77 7.34
C GLN A 86 -5.16 11.55 6.21
N THR A 87 -5.20 12.88 6.31
CA THR A 87 -5.71 13.73 5.24
C THR A 87 -4.81 13.71 4.01
N ALA A 88 -3.49 13.78 4.19
CA ALA A 88 -2.52 13.68 3.10
C ALA A 88 -2.56 12.30 2.42
N ASP A 89 -2.64 11.22 3.18
CA ASP A 89 -2.74 9.84 2.69
C ASP A 89 -4.06 9.59 1.97
N ARG A 90 -5.16 10.18 2.45
CA ARG A 90 -6.44 10.15 1.73
C ARG A 90 -6.33 10.87 0.39
N ARG A 91 -5.74 12.08 0.37
CA ARG A 91 -5.53 12.83 -0.89
C ARG A 91 -4.62 12.10 -1.86
N ARG A 92 -3.54 11.49 -1.36
CA ARG A 92 -2.65 10.65 -2.16
C ARG A 92 -3.42 9.50 -2.81
N ARG A 93 -4.25 8.78 -2.06
CA ARG A 93 -5.10 7.70 -2.59
C ARG A 93 -6.09 8.19 -3.65
N GLU A 94 -6.76 9.31 -3.42
CA GLU A 94 -7.67 9.92 -4.40
C GLU A 94 -6.95 10.26 -5.72
N ILE A 95 -5.71 10.74 -5.65
CA ILE A 95 -4.86 11.02 -6.82
C ILE A 95 -4.54 9.72 -7.58
N LEU A 96 -4.11 8.68 -6.87
CA LEU A 96 -3.80 7.39 -7.51
C LEU A 96 -5.02 6.76 -8.16
N ASP A 97 -6.18 6.78 -7.50
CA ASP A 97 -7.42 6.23 -8.06
C ASP A 97 -7.89 7.01 -9.30
N ALA A 98 -7.74 8.34 -9.29
CA ALA A 98 -8.03 9.15 -10.47
C ALA A 98 -7.03 8.91 -11.62
N ALA A 99 -5.76 8.72 -11.28
CA ALA A 99 -4.72 8.41 -12.25
C ALA A 99 -4.93 7.06 -12.91
N LEU A 100 -5.26 6.02 -12.14
CA LEU A 100 -5.57 4.69 -12.65
C LEU A 100 -6.71 4.77 -13.68
N ARG A 101 -7.83 5.43 -13.33
CA ARG A 101 -8.95 5.62 -14.27
C ARG A 101 -8.51 6.35 -15.54
N LEU A 102 -7.85 7.51 -15.41
CA LEU A 102 -7.45 8.32 -16.57
C LEU A 102 -6.43 7.62 -17.46
N PHE A 103 -5.44 6.94 -16.89
CA PHE A 103 -4.46 6.16 -17.65
C PHE A 103 -5.12 4.97 -18.36
N SER A 104 -6.10 4.31 -17.74
CA SER A 104 -6.83 3.21 -18.39
C SER A 104 -7.77 3.68 -19.49
N GLU A 105 -8.41 4.84 -19.35
CA GLU A 105 -9.38 5.37 -20.33
C GLU A 105 -8.71 6.09 -21.52
N LYS A 106 -7.71 6.93 -21.24
CA LYS A 106 -7.08 7.82 -22.23
C LYS A 106 -5.66 7.38 -22.61
N GLY A 107 -5.09 6.42 -21.89
CA GLY A 107 -3.68 6.07 -22.00
C GLY A 107 -2.77 7.00 -21.22
N PHE A 108 -1.56 6.52 -20.96
CA PHE A 108 -0.56 7.24 -20.17
C PHE A 108 -0.06 8.51 -20.86
N ARG A 109 0.15 8.46 -22.19
CA ARG A 109 0.71 9.60 -22.93
C ARG A 109 -0.23 10.80 -23.00
N GLU A 110 -1.52 10.57 -23.24
CA GLU A 110 -2.52 11.62 -23.41
C GLU A 110 -2.95 12.23 -22.08
N THR A 111 -2.73 11.54 -20.96
CA THR A 111 -3.01 12.06 -19.63
C THR A 111 -1.98 13.12 -19.23
N THR A 112 -2.48 14.28 -18.79
CA THR A 112 -1.68 15.44 -18.35
C THR A 112 -1.86 15.71 -16.86
N MET A 113 -0.90 16.42 -16.25
CA MET A 113 -1.01 16.86 -14.85
C MET A 113 -2.24 17.76 -14.63
N ALA A 114 -2.57 18.62 -15.59
CA ALA A 114 -3.78 19.44 -15.59
C ALA A 114 -5.06 18.59 -15.51
N ALA A 115 -5.17 17.55 -16.35
CA ALA A 115 -6.33 16.66 -16.36
C ALA A 115 -6.45 15.86 -15.05
N LEU A 116 -5.32 15.40 -14.50
CA LEU A 116 -5.27 14.72 -13.20
C LEU A 116 -5.73 15.64 -12.08
N ALA A 117 -5.19 16.86 -12.01
CA ALA A 117 -5.54 17.85 -10.99
C ALA A 117 -7.04 18.21 -11.05
N GLN A 118 -7.56 18.42 -12.26
CA GLN A 118 -8.99 18.64 -12.49
C GLN A 118 -9.84 17.47 -11.98
N ALA A 119 -9.43 16.23 -12.25
CA ALA A 119 -10.18 15.04 -11.87
C ALA A 119 -10.29 14.83 -10.35
N VAL A 120 -9.34 15.35 -9.57
CA VAL A 120 -9.37 15.30 -8.09
C VAL A 120 -9.75 16.63 -7.43
N GLY A 121 -10.11 17.65 -8.21
CA GLY A 121 -10.49 18.97 -7.70
C GLY A 121 -9.34 19.72 -7.02
N LEU A 122 -8.10 19.51 -7.47
CA LEU A 122 -6.90 20.22 -7.01
C LEU A 122 -6.41 21.21 -8.07
N SER A 123 -5.63 22.20 -7.65
CA SER A 123 -4.80 22.96 -8.59
C SER A 123 -3.59 22.12 -9.03
N GLU A 124 -3.04 22.40 -10.21
CA GLU A 124 -1.80 21.74 -10.66
C GLU A 124 -0.67 21.94 -9.65
N ALA A 125 -0.51 23.16 -9.13
CA ALA A 125 0.49 23.43 -8.08
C ALA A 125 0.28 22.59 -6.82
N ALA A 126 -0.97 22.32 -6.43
CA ALA A 126 -1.25 21.43 -5.31
C ALA A 126 -0.93 19.97 -5.65
N LEU A 127 -1.23 19.50 -6.87
CA LEU A 127 -0.88 18.15 -7.33
C LEU A 127 0.65 17.94 -7.37
N TYR A 128 1.40 18.92 -7.85
CA TYR A 128 2.87 18.90 -7.89
C TYR A 128 3.51 18.76 -6.49
N ARG A 129 2.80 19.10 -5.41
CA ARG A 129 3.27 18.86 -4.03
C ARG A 129 3.19 17.41 -3.61
N TYR A 130 2.31 16.61 -4.24
CA TYR A 130 2.19 15.16 -3.97
C TYR A 130 3.06 14.35 -4.92
N PHE A 131 3.11 14.76 -6.20
CA PHE A 131 3.82 14.04 -7.24
C PHE A 131 4.51 15.01 -8.21
N PRO A 132 5.84 14.92 -8.39
CA PRO A 132 6.57 15.78 -9.32
C PRO A 132 6.13 15.65 -10.78
N GLY A 133 5.62 14.49 -11.18
CA GLY A 133 5.07 14.25 -12.51
C GLY A 133 4.21 12.99 -12.60
N LYS A 134 3.65 12.74 -13.79
CA LYS A 134 2.80 11.57 -14.04
C LYS A 134 3.57 10.25 -13.99
N ASP A 135 4.87 10.27 -14.25
CA ASP A 135 5.77 9.12 -14.15
C ASP A 135 5.91 8.69 -12.68
N ASP A 136 5.98 9.65 -11.74
CA ASP A 136 5.99 9.38 -10.30
C ASP A 136 4.64 8.84 -9.81
N ILE A 137 3.53 9.35 -10.38
CA ILE A 137 2.19 8.82 -10.10
C ILE A 137 2.07 7.38 -10.57
N PHE A 138 2.57 7.08 -11.78
CA PHE A 138 2.56 5.72 -12.32
C PHE A 138 3.46 4.77 -11.54
N THR A 139 4.65 5.23 -11.16
CA THR A 139 5.56 4.51 -10.26
C THR A 139 4.87 4.16 -8.95
N ALA A 140 4.25 5.14 -8.30
CA ALA A 140 3.51 4.91 -7.06
C ALA A 140 2.30 3.99 -7.24
N LEU A 141 1.59 4.07 -8.36
CA LEU A 141 0.52 3.12 -8.69
C LEU A 141 1.04 1.69 -8.73
N VAL A 142 2.14 1.45 -9.46
CA VAL A 142 2.76 0.13 -9.57
C VAL A 142 3.19 -0.34 -8.17
N GLN A 143 3.93 0.46 -7.43
CA GLN A 143 4.44 0.07 -6.10
C GLN A 143 3.31 -0.20 -5.08
N GLU A 144 2.37 0.72 -4.94
CA GLU A 144 1.36 0.64 -3.88
C GLU A 144 0.30 -0.43 -4.16
N ARG A 145 -0.09 -0.60 -5.42
CA ARG A 145 -1.15 -1.54 -5.83
C ARG A 145 -0.62 -2.92 -6.24
N THR A 146 0.69 -3.14 -6.19
CA THR A 146 1.29 -4.47 -6.35
C THR A 146 2.15 -4.86 -5.15
N SER A 147 1.92 -4.24 -4.00
CA SER A 147 2.68 -4.48 -2.76
C SER A 147 2.63 -5.94 -2.27
N ALA A 148 1.59 -6.71 -2.63
CA ALA A 148 1.56 -8.15 -2.40
C ALA A 148 2.77 -8.88 -3.02
N LEU A 149 3.29 -8.41 -4.16
CA LEU A 149 4.52 -8.94 -4.79
C LEU A 149 5.79 -8.52 -4.06
N SER A 150 5.76 -7.45 -3.27
CA SER A 150 6.88 -7.07 -2.40
C SER A 150 7.14 -8.11 -1.31
N LEU A 151 6.14 -8.91 -0.92
CA LEU A 151 6.31 -10.04 0.00
C LEU A 151 7.24 -11.14 -0.54
N VAL A 152 7.42 -11.22 -1.86
CA VAL A 152 8.43 -12.09 -2.49
C VAL A 152 9.85 -11.60 -2.15
N GLY A 153 10.03 -10.28 -2.06
CA GLY A 153 11.28 -9.64 -1.64
C GLY A 153 11.65 -9.93 -0.18
N ASP A 154 10.66 -9.86 0.71
CA ASP A 154 10.85 -10.12 2.14
C ASP A 154 11.24 -11.59 2.42
N PHE A 155 10.78 -12.50 1.58
CA PHE A 155 11.12 -13.93 1.68
C PHE A 155 12.59 -14.21 1.38
N ALA A 156 13.19 -13.54 0.39
CA ALA A 156 14.61 -13.67 0.08
C ALA A 156 15.50 -13.19 1.26
N ALA A 157 15.03 -12.15 1.96
CA ALA A 157 15.70 -11.57 3.13
C ALA A 157 15.52 -12.38 4.43
N GLY A 158 14.51 -13.26 4.49
CA GLY A 158 14.30 -14.16 5.61
C GLY A 158 15.39 -15.22 5.75
N GLN A 159 16.02 -15.31 6.94
CA GLN A 159 16.88 -16.42 7.38
C GLN A 159 16.08 -17.69 7.68
N ALA A 160 15.13 -18.03 6.81
CA ALA A 160 14.34 -19.23 6.97
C ALA A 160 15.18 -20.43 6.51
N ASP A 161 15.90 -21.05 7.44
CA ASP A 161 16.26 -22.48 7.41
C ASP A 161 14.97 -23.34 7.42
N THR A 162 14.03 -23.04 6.51
CA THR A 162 12.73 -23.71 6.45
C THR A 162 12.91 -25.02 5.73
N VAL A 163 12.54 -26.09 6.44
CA VAL A 163 12.64 -27.49 6.00
C VAL A 163 11.68 -27.79 4.83
N ASP A 164 10.73 -26.89 4.52
CA ASP A 164 9.65 -27.11 3.55
C ASP A 164 9.68 -26.09 2.39
N VAL A 165 10.47 -26.40 1.37
CA VAL A 165 10.59 -25.61 0.13
C VAL A 165 9.24 -25.50 -0.62
N GLU A 166 8.40 -26.53 -0.54
CA GLU A 166 7.11 -26.52 -1.23
C GLU A 166 6.17 -25.49 -0.61
N ALA A 167 6.05 -25.50 0.72
CA ALA A 167 5.26 -24.50 1.43
C ALA A 167 5.73 -23.08 1.10
N GLU A 168 7.04 -22.89 0.97
CA GLU A 168 7.61 -21.59 0.66
C GLU A 168 7.32 -21.08 -0.74
N LEU A 169 7.54 -21.93 -1.75
CA LEU A 169 7.17 -21.59 -3.12
C LEU A 169 5.65 -21.40 -3.27
N ARG A 170 4.82 -22.11 -2.48
CA ARG A 170 3.37 -21.85 -2.44
C ARG A 170 3.03 -20.48 -1.89
N ARG A 171 3.73 -19.99 -0.86
CA ARG A 171 3.53 -18.61 -0.37
C ARG A 171 3.84 -17.59 -1.46
N VAL A 172 4.99 -17.76 -2.15
CA VAL A 172 5.36 -16.90 -3.29
C VAL A 172 4.30 -16.96 -4.39
N ALA A 173 3.82 -18.15 -4.76
CA ALA A 173 2.78 -18.33 -5.75
C ALA A 173 1.48 -17.61 -5.39
N LEU A 174 1.04 -17.71 -4.13
CA LEU A 174 -0.16 -17.04 -3.64
C LEU A 174 -0.01 -15.51 -3.67
N SER A 175 1.16 -14.97 -3.31
CA SER A 175 1.43 -13.53 -3.44
C SER A 175 1.34 -13.04 -4.89
N VAL A 176 1.83 -13.82 -5.86
CA VAL A 176 1.68 -13.49 -7.29
C VAL A 176 0.22 -13.52 -7.72
N ILE A 177 -0.53 -14.56 -7.30
CA ILE A 177 -1.96 -14.71 -7.61
C ILE A 177 -2.78 -13.56 -7.00
N GLU A 178 -2.48 -13.18 -5.76
CA GLU A 178 -3.14 -12.09 -5.04
C GLU A 178 -2.94 -10.75 -5.74
N ALA A 179 -1.72 -10.44 -6.18
CA ALA A 179 -1.44 -9.20 -6.89
C ALA A 179 -2.25 -9.03 -8.19
N PHE A 180 -2.57 -10.14 -8.88
CA PHE A 180 -3.46 -10.11 -10.05
C PHE A 180 -4.94 -10.02 -9.70
N SER A 181 -5.32 -10.45 -8.50
CA SER A 181 -6.72 -10.57 -8.07
C SER A 181 -7.20 -9.32 -7.31
N GLU A 182 -6.32 -8.67 -6.55
CA GLU A 182 -6.65 -7.49 -5.74
C GLU A 182 -6.87 -6.24 -6.60
N HIS A 183 -6.00 -6.03 -7.60
CA HIS A 183 -6.01 -4.85 -8.47
C HIS A 183 -5.87 -5.24 -9.96
N PRO A 184 -6.88 -5.92 -10.56
CA PRO A 184 -6.81 -6.41 -11.93
C PRO A 184 -6.75 -5.29 -12.99
N ASP A 185 -7.27 -4.11 -12.66
CA ASP A 185 -7.19 -2.89 -13.45
C ASP A 185 -5.76 -2.33 -13.51
N VAL A 186 -5.02 -2.39 -12.40
CA VAL A 186 -3.59 -2.03 -12.37
C VAL A 186 -2.77 -3.00 -13.20
N MET A 187 -3.00 -4.32 -13.06
CA MET A 187 -2.32 -5.30 -13.91
C MET A 187 -2.63 -5.07 -15.38
N ARG A 188 -3.90 -4.77 -15.72
CA ARG A 188 -4.26 -4.42 -17.08
C ARG A 188 -3.51 -3.20 -17.56
N LEU A 189 -3.46 -2.14 -16.76
CA LEU A 189 -2.71 -0.94 -17.09
C LEU A 189 -1.22 -1.24 -17.34
N ILE A 190 -0.60 -2.06 -16.50
CA ILE A 190 0.80 -2.51 -16.65
C ILE A 190 1.01 -3.21 -17.99
N PHE A 191 0.13 -4.15 -18.38
CA PHE A 191 0.27 -4.86 -19.65
C PHE A 191 -0.11 -4.01 -20.86
N THR A 192 -1.09 -3.11 -20.75
CA THR A 192 -1.50 -2.28 -21.88
C THR A 192 -0.57 -1.11 -22.12
N GLU A 193 -0.14 -0.41 -21.07
CA GLU A 193 0.69 0.79 -21.18
C GLU A 193 2.18 0.49 -21.00
N GLY A 194 2.54 -0.44 -20.13
CA GLY A 194 3.92 -0.88 -19.94
C GLY A 194 4.51 -1.64 -21.14
N LEU A 195 3.69 -2.18 -22.05
CA LEU A 195 4.19 -2.78 -23.29
C LEU A 195 4.22 -1.81 -24.48
N LYS A 196 3.55 -0.65 -24.39
CA LYS A 196 3.46 0.31 -25.50
C LYS A 196 4.53 1.41 -25.46
N TYR A 197 4.95 1.84 -24.27
CA TYR A 197 5.79 3.02 -24.11
C TYR A 197 7.00 2.75 -23.23
N GLN A 198 8.16 3.26 -23.65
CA GLN A 198 9.43 2.97 -22.97
C GLN A 198 9.46 3.45 -21.50
N PRO A 199 8.96 4.64 -21.13
CA PRO A 199 9.00 5.07 -19.73
C PRO A 199 8.17 4.19 -18.80
N THR A 200 6.95 3.82 -19.21
CA THR A 200 6.09 2.91 -18.45
C THR A 200 6.64 1.49 -18.43
N ALA A 201 7.25 1.03 -19.53
CA ALA A 201 7.94 -0.26 -19.58
C ALA A 201 9.09 -0.33 -18.58
N ALA A 202 9.93 0.71 -18.53
CA ALA A 202 11.05 0.81 -17.60
C ALA A 202 10.55 0.79 -16.15
N ILE A 203 9.54 1.61 -15.82
CA ILE A 203 8.93 1.62 -14.48
C ILE A 203 8.38 0.25 -14.11
N CYS A 204 7.59 -0.40 -14.98
CA CYS A 204 7.07 -1.74 -14.71
C CYS A 204 8.19 -2.77 -14.51
N TYR A 205 9.24 -2.72 -15.33
CA TYR A 205 10.36 -3.65 -15.21
C TYR A 205 11.13 -3.43 -13.90
N GLU A 206 11.53 -2.19 -13.61
CA GLU A 206 12.36 -1.83 -12.46
C GLU A 206 11.62 -1.92 -11.13
N GLN A 207 10.33 -1.60 -11.10
CA GLN A 207 9.57 -1.54 -9.85
C GLN A 207 8.83 -2.83 -9.52
N LEU A 208 8.59 -3.71 -10.50
CA LEU A 208 7.78 -4.91 -10.32
C LEU A 208 8.50 -6.19 -10.72
N PHE A 209 8.91 -6.30 -11.99
CA PHE A 209 9.37 -7.57 -12.53
C PHE A 209 10.79 -7.94 -12.11
N ALA A 210 11.74 -6.99 -12.16
CA ALA A 210 13.12 -7.24 -11.78
C ALA A 210 13.28 -7.55 -10.28
N PRO A 211 12.73 -6.75 -9.34
CA PRO A 211 12.88 -7.03 -7.91
C PRO A 211 12.28 -8.38 -7.50
N SER A 212 11.11 -8.73 -8.04
CA SER A 212 10.45 -10.02 -7.76
C SER A 212 11.26 -11.21 -8.27
N ALA A 213 11.83 -11.09 -9.48
CA ALA A 213 12.66 -12.14 -10.07
C ALA A 213 14.01 -12.27 -9.36
N GLU A 214 14.65 -11.18 -8.97
CA GLU A 214 15.93 -11.15 -8.25
C GLU A 214 15.81 -11.73 -6.84
N ALA A 215 14.72 -11.41 -6.14
CA ALA A 215 14.43 -11.98 -4.84
C ALA A 215 14.25 -13.51 -4.91
N LEU A 216 13.43 -13.99 -5.85
CA LEU A 216 13.24 -15.42 -6.03
C LEU A 216 14.52 -16.12 -6.52
N GLN A 217 15.28 -15.49 -7.42
CA GLN A 217 16.58 -16.02 -7.86
C GLN A 217 17.52 -16.21 -6.67
N THR A 218 17.64 -15.21 -5.80
CA THR A 218 18.49 -15.28 -4.59
C THR A 218 18.09 -16.44 -3.68
N TYR A 219 16.78 -16.72 -3.57
CA TYR A 219 16.29 -17.88 -2.83
C TYR A 219 16.65 -19.20 -3.53
N LEU A 220 16.43 -19.30 -4.84
CA LEU A 220 16.75 -20.51 -5.62
C LEU A 220 18.26 -20.80 -5.62
N ASP A 221 19.12 -19.77 -5.68
CA ASP A 221 20.58 -19.89 -5.57
C ASP A 221 20.98 -20.59 -4.27
N ARG A 222 20.32 -20.24 -3.16
CA ARG A 222 20.53 -20.87 -1.86
C ARG A 222 20.17 -22.36 -1.88
N LEU A 223 19.03 -22.71 -2.49
CA LEU A 223 18.58 -24.10 -2.58
C LEU A 223 19.49 -24.96 -3.47
N VAL A 224 20.02 -24.39 -4.55
CA VAL A 224 21.03 -25.04 -5.40
C VAL A 224 22.32 -25.23 -4.60
N GLY A 225 22.79 -24.20 -3.88
CA GLY A 225 23.99 -24.28 -3.04
C GLY A 225 23.89 -25.32 -1.91
N GLN A 226 22.67 -25.60 -1.43
CA GLN A 226 22.37 -26.64 -0.44
C GLN A 226 22.13 -28.03 -1.07
N GLY A 227 22.13 -28.15 -2.39
CA GLY A 227 21.85 -29.40 -3.11
C GLY A 227 20.38 -29.85 -3.08
N VAL A 228 19.47 -28.97 -2.65
CA VAL A 228 18.02 -29.25 -2.62
C VAL A 228 17.41 -29.22 -4.03
N LEU A 229 17.87 -28.29 -4.87
CA LEU A 229 17.54 -28.23 -6.29
C LEU A 229 18.72 -28.66 -7.15
N ALA A 230 18.43 -29.15 -8.36
CA ALA A 230 19.44 -29.40 -9.38
C ALA A 230 20.21 -28.11 -9.73
N PRO A 231 21.46 -28.20 -10.24
CA PRO A 231 22.24 -27.05 -10.65
C PRO A 231 21.70 -26.43 -11.96
N VAL A 232 20.55 -25.77 -11.85
CA VAL A 232 19.86 -25.05 -12.93
C VAL A 232 20.30 -23.58 -12.99
N ASP A 233 20.02 -22.91 -14.11
CA ASP A 233 20.07 -21.45 -14.16
C ASP A 233 18.90 -20.88 -13.35
N THR A 234 19.20 -20.37 -12.15
CA THR A 234 18.23 -19.86 -11.18
C THR A 234 17.55 -18.57 -11.64
N GLY A 235 18.20 -17.78 -12.49
CA GLY A 235 17.62 -16.58 -13.09
C GLY A 235 16.53 -16.90 -14.12
N ILE A 236 16.74 -17.95 -14.93
CA ILE A 236 15.71 -18.51 -15.82
C ILE A 236 14.62 -19.18 -14.99
N ALA A 237 14.98 -20.00 -14.00
CA ALA A 237 14.03 -20.72 -13.16
C ALA A 237 13.10 -19.77 -12.39
N ALA A 238 13.63 -18.68 -11.81
CA ALA A 238 12.83 -17.68 -11.11
C ALA A 238 11.82 -17.00 -12.04
N ARG A 239 12.26 -16.55 -13.22
CA ARG A 239 11.38 -15.94 -14.23
C ARG A 239 10.34 -16.93 -14.75
N GLY A 240 10.72 -18.18 -14.97
CA GLY A 240 9.81 -19.26 -15.38
C GLY A 240 8.76 -19.55 -14.33
N PHE A 241 9.15 -19.65 -13.06
CA PHE A 241 8.25 -19.85 -11.92
C PHE A 241 7.21 -18.73 -11.83
N LEU A 242 7.65 -17.48 -11.73
CA LEU A 242 6.76 -16.32 -11.69
C LEU A 242 5.88 -16.25 -12.95
N GLY A 243 6.45 -16.58 -14.11
CA GLY A 243 5.78 -16.60 -15.40
C GLY A 243 4.62 -17.59 -15.49
N MET A 244 4.71 -18.78 -14.87
CA MET A 244 3.61 -19.75 -14.84
C MET A 244 2.36 -19.16 -14.20
N PHE A 245 2.52 -18.49 -13.05
CA PHE A 245 1.42 -17.82 -12.35
C PHE A 245 0.96 -16.58 -13.09
N ALA A 246 1.90 -15.72 -13.50
CA ALA A 246 1.58 -14.49 -14.20
C ALA A 246 0.80 -14.76 -15.50
N PHE A 247 1.20 -15.75 -16.30
CA PHE A 247 0.49 -16.11 -17.52
C PHE A 247 -0.87 -16.73 -17.24
N PHE A 248 -0.96 -17.65 -16.27
CA PHE A 248 -2.23 -18.25 -15.88
C PHE A 248 -3.24 -17.18 -15.43
N MET A 249 -2.78 -16.25 -14.59
CA MET A 249 -3.59 -15.15 -14.07
C MET A 249 -3.90 -14.10 -15.14
N LEU A 250 -2.98 -13.83 -16.05
CA LEU A 250 -3.23 -12.97 -17.21
C LEU A 250 -4.44 -13.47 -18.00
N VAL A 251 -4.46 -14.76 -18.36
CA VAL A 251 -5.60 -15.33 -19.10
C VAL A 251 -6.86 -15.37 -18.24
N SER A 252 -6.74 -15.80 -16.98
CA SER A 252 -7.90 -16.06 -16.11
C SER A 252 -8.57 -14.80 -15.55
N GLN A 253 -7.83 -13.72 -15.33
CA GLN A 253 -8.36 -12.47 -14.78
C GLN A 253 -8.52 -11.40 -15.86
N LEU A 254 -7.49 -11.19 -16.70
CA LEU A 254 -7.53 -10.07 -17.64
C LEU A 254 -8.33 -10.38 -18.90
N PHE A 255 -8.25 -11.62 -19.43
CA PHE A 255 -9.00 -12.01 -20.63
C PHE A 255 -10.38 -12.59 -20.30
N LEU A 256 -10.45 -13.64 -19.46
CA LEU A 256 -11.73 -14.27 -19.11
C LEU A 256 -12.70 -13.30 -18.41
N GLY A 257 -12.18 -12.39 -17.58
CA GLY A 257 -12.96 -11.34 -16.95
C GLY A 257 -13.63 -10.38 -17.94
N GLN A 258 -13.11 -10.23 -19.17
CA GLN A 258 -13.75 -9.41 -20.22
C GLN A 258 -14.83 -10.15 -20.99
N VAL A 259 -14.74 -11.47 -21.09
CA VAL A 259 -15.77 -12.30 -21.74
C VAL A 259 -16.83 -12.80 -20.75
N GLY A 260 -16.78 -12.33 -19.49
CA GLY A 260 -17.76 -12.65 -18.44
C GLY A 260 -17.68 -14.09 -17.94
N GLN A 261 -16.54 -14.77 -18.15
CA GLN A 261 -16.33 -16.14 -17.74
C GLN A 261 -15.57 -16.17 -16.40
N PRO A 262 -16.06 -16.86 -15.37
CA PRO A 262 -15.29 -17.03 -14.14
C PRO A 262 -14.13 -18.00 -14.37
N SER A 263 -13.05 -17.86 -13.57
CA SER A 263 -12.04 -18.92 -13.48
C SER A 263 -12.69 -20.21 -12.98
N LEU A 264 -12.39 -21.33 -13.64
CA LEU A 264 -12.81 -22.66 -13.21
C LEU A 264 -11.96 -23.21 -12.05
N PHE A 265 -10.83 -22.54 -11.76
CA PHE A 265 -9.82 -23.03 -10.84
C PHE A 265 -9.71 -22.15 -9.60
N GLN A 266 -9.62 -22.79 -8.44
CA GLN A 266 -9.35 -22.12 -7.17
C GLN A 266 -7.88 -21.72 -7.09
N GLN A 267 -7.61 -20.56 -6.48
CA GLN A 267 -6.26 -20.00 -6.30
C GLN A 267 -5.31 -21.00 -5.64
N GLU A 268 -5.75 -21.68 -4.58
CA GLU A 268 -4.94 -22.66 -3.85
C GLU A 268 -4.57 -23.87 -4.71
N SER A 269 -5.49 -24.33 -5.57
CA SER A 269 -5.24 -25.44 -6.49
C SER A 269 -4.22 -25.05 -7.56
N ILE A 270 -4.29 -23.82 -8.07
CA ILE A 270 -3.33 -23.28 -9.05
C ILE A 270 -1.93 -23.21 -8.42
N ALA A 271 -1.83 -22.65 -7.21
CA ALA A 271 -0.59 -22.57 -6.45
C ALA A 271 0.02 -23.96 -6.23
N THR A 272 -0.77 -24.90 -5.72
CA THR A 272 -0.33 -26.27 -5.43
C THR A 272 0.20 -26.96 -6.68
N GLU A 273 -0.57 -26.95 -7.78
CA GLU A 273 -0.23 -27.73 -8.97
C GLU A 273 1.00 -27.17 -9.69
N LEU A 274 1.07 -25.84 -9.86
CA LEU A 274 2.20 -25.22 -10.57
C LEU A 274 3.50 -25.25 -9.76
N VAL A 275 3.43 -25.16 -8.42
CA VAL A 275 4.59 -25.39 -7.55
C VAL A 275 5.09 -26.83 -7.69
N ARG A 276 4.19 -27.82 -7.69
CA ARG A 276 4.56 -29.21 -7.89
C ARG A 276 5.24 -29.44 -9.24
N VAL A 277 4.67 -28.90 -10.33
CA VAL A 277 5.27 -28.97 -11.68
C VAL A 277 6.67 -28.37 -11.69
N PHE A 278 6.87 -27.22 -11.03
CA PHE A 278 8.17 -26.58 -10.92
C PHE A 278 9.18 -27.47 -10.18
N LEU A 279 8.81 -27.95 -8.99
CA LEU A 279 9.69 -28.74 -8.13
C LEU A 279 10.06 -30.07 -8.78
N ASP A 280 9.10 -30.78 -9.37
CA ASP A 280 9.36 -32.03 -10.09
C ASP A 280 10.34 -31.81 -11.26
N GLY A 281 10.28 -30.65 -11.93
CA GLY A 281 11.21 -30.25 -12.98
C GLY A 281 12.61 -29.84 -12.49
N ALA A 282 12.70 -29.29 -11.28
CA ALA A 282 13.94 -28.76 -10.69
C ALA A 282 14.68 -29.72 -9.75
N ARG A 283 14.15 -30.93 -9.52
CA ARG A 283 14.79 -31.96 -8.67
C ARG A 283 16.13 -32.45 -9.25
N PRO A 284 17.14 -32.71 -8.40
CA PRO A 284 18.33 -33.43 -8.80
C PRO A 284 17.96 -34.78 -9.43
N ARG A 285 18.45 -35.06 -10.62
CA ARG A 285 18.28 -36.38 -11.25
C ARG A 285 19.51 -37.22 -10.95
N GLU A 286 19.30 -38.45 -10.51
CA GLU A 286 20.36 -39.45 -10.52
C GLU A 286 20.80 -39.64 -11.97
N VAL A 287 22.07 -39.36 -12.25
CA VAL A 287 22.68 -39.75 -13.52
C VAL A 287 22.68 -41.27 -13.50
N SER A 288 21.77 -41.89 -14.27
CA SER A 288 21.85 -43.33 -14.56
C SER A 288 23.18 -43.56 -15.27
N THR A 289 24.20 -43.95 -14.51
CA THR A 289 25.40 -44.58 -15.05
C THR A 289 24.97 -45.94 -15.58
N GLY A 290 24.38 -45.94 -16.77
CA GLY A 290 24.12 -47.16 -17.51
C GLY A 290 25.42 -47.92 -17.64
N ASN A 291 25.44 -49.12 -17.06
CA ASN A 291 26.51 -50.11 -17.22
C ASN A 291 26.90 -50.20 -18.70
N LEU A 292 28.07 -49.66 -19.03
CA LEU A 292 28.86 -50.12 -20.15
C LEU A 292 29.57 -51.39 -19.66
N SER A 293 28.85 -52.51 -19.68
CA SER A 293 29.40 -53.87 -19.58
C SER A 293 29.37 -54.53 -20.94
#